data_AF-A0A9W4TJ39-F1
#
_entry.id   AF-A0A9W4TJ39-F1
#
_cell.length_a   1.000
_cell.length_b   1.000
_cell.length_c   1.000
_cell.angle_alpha   90.00
_cell.angle_beta   90.00
_cell.angle_gamma   90.00
#
_symmetry.space_group_name_H-M   'P 1'
#
loop_
_entity.id
_entity.type
_entity.pdbx_description
1 polymer ?
#
loop_
_entity_poly.entity_id
_entity_poly.type
_entity_poly.pdbx_seq_one_letter_code
_entity_poly.pdbx_strand_id
1 'polypeptide(L)'
;MKTTLLSIILLVFKLKLFACTIVSGVDTKGQTWVMNNEDFFHTYSNYVNVYPATKTSLGYITLTYGSPESGIQGGVNEAGLFFDINALPPQTYKLSVGRKPYSGSMLDYLLQHCKSVPQFLKLWETQYMPEMNGIQIHLADKNGNLAIITPDTIVISKKHLTSTNFNVCEANPDKRVCWRYPIAENIISENGISQKSLVKIADATSWKEFTTTLYTNIHNLTTGDIWFYLAEDYGNPWRTNISKLLKGGKQSILLASMFPKNKSLKLNMLIETGGKSDDIQTFLEKSKLSNTQKESVLRLSFLDNFFIEKDFNKAALLFPEWEKYSHLNKRLDSIEMKSTKAQYLATIGNNKKAVDELKSIKKPTSRSEELLRNLTDSEDYNTTIKLEGFKDAKVVLIEFKGDYNLFRFLRSTPEGWIMKIKSSRKELKYCFYVDGKRIVDSSQPIIAKQETVKGDYADFNIRKL
;
A
#
# COMPACT_ATOMS: atom_id res chain seq x y z
N MET A 1 46.45 31.63 -3.02
CA MET A 1 44.99 31.52 -2.77
C MET A 1 44.56 30.12 -3.17
N LYS A 2 44.22 29.28 -2.18
CA LYS A 2 43.84 27.87 -2.38
C LYS A 2 42.35 27.82 -2.74
N THR A 3 42.03 27.32 -3.93
CA THR A 3 40.67 27.02 -4.38
C THR A 3 40.21 25.72 -3.71
N THR A 4 39.33 25.82 -2.72
CA THR A 4 38.69 24.65 -2.12
C THR A 4 37.52 24.24 -2.99
N LEU A 5 37.69 23.12 -3.70
CA LEU A 5 36.66 22.45 -4.49
C LEU A 5 35.56 21.93 -3.53
N LEU A 6 34.38 22.56 -3.56
CA LEU A 6 33.23 22.10 -2.80
C LEU A 6 32.57 20.94 -3.55
N SER A 7 32.94 19.72 -3.21
CA SER A 7 32.29 18.50 -3.70
C SER A 7 30.84 18.46 -3.19
N ILE A 8 29.89 18.80 -4.05
CA ILE A 8 28.46 18.55 -3.83
C ILE A 8 28.25 17.03 -3.94
N ILE A 9 28.20 16.36 -2.79
CA ILE A 9 27.76 14.97 -2.69
C ILE A 9 26.26 14.97 -2.99
N LEU A 10 25.88 14.57 -4.21
CA LEU A 10 24.51 14.22 -4.56
C LEU A 10 24.13 12.96 -3.77
N LEU A 11 23.52 13.12 -2.60
CA LEU A 11 22.92 12.02 -1.87
C LEU A 11 21.66 11.58 -2.63
N VAL A 12 21.78 10.53 -3.44
CA VAL A 12 20.64 9.91 -4.12
C VAL A 12 19.78 9.24 -3.05
N PHE A 13 18.70 9.92 -2.65
CA PHE A 13 17.68 9.35 -1.79
C PHE A 13 17.00 8.18 -2.54
N LYS A 14 17.29 6.95 -2.13
CA LYS A 14 16.47 5.79 -2.48
C LYS A 14 15.21 5.83 -1.63
N LEU A 15 14.19 6.56 -2.09
CA LEU A 15 12.83 6.31 -1.60
C LEU A 15 12.50 4.86 -2.01
N LYS A 16 12.40 3.96 -1.03
CA LYS A 16 11.83 2.62 -1.24
C LYS A 16 10.37 2.86 -1.64
N LEU A 17 10.09 2.83 -2.94
CA LEU A 17 8.71 2.86 -3.42
C LEU A 17 8.07 1.51 -3.11
N PHE A 18 6.83 1.58 -2.63
CA PHE A 18 6.02 0.42 -2.31
C PHE A 18 5.85 -0.41 -3.54
N ALA A 19 6.20 -1.67 -3.39
CA ALA A 19 6.52 -2.46 -4.53
C ALA A 19 5.51 -3.59 -4.62
N CYS A 20 4.70 -3.76 -5.68
CA CYS A 20 3.81 -4.89 -5.96
C CYS A 20 4.51 -5.94 -6.85
N THR A 21 4.02 -7.19 -6.91
CA THR A 21 4.57 -8.22 -7.82
C THR A 21 3.46 -8.83 -8.64
N ILE A 22 3.55 -8.75 -9.96
CA ILE A 22 2.58 -9.34 -10.89
C ILE A 22 3.28 -10.36 -11.78
N VAL A 23 2.70 -11.56 -11.89
CA VAL A 23 3.15 -12.62 -12.80
C VAL A 23 1.98 -13.08 -13.65
N SER A 24 2.19 -13.24 -14.95
CA SER A 24 1.26 -13.89 -15.85
C SER A 24 1.95 -14.95 -16.70
N GLY A 25 1.21 -15.97 -17.13
CA GLY A 25 1.78 -16.98 -18.02
C GLY A 25 0.81 -18.07 -18.42
N VAL A 26 1.24 -18.90 -19.36
CA VAL A 26 0.50 -20.05 -19.87
C VAL A 26 1.12 -21.32 -19.34
N ASP A 27 0.31 -22.19 -18.73
CA ASP A 27 0.77 -23.48 -18.22
C ASP A 27 0.94 -24.51 -19.35
N THR A 28 1.45 -25.70 -19.00
CA THR A 28 1.67 -26.80 -19.97
C THR A 28 0.39 -27.37 -20.57
N LYS A 29 -0.78 -27.01 -20.03
CA LYS A 29 -2.11 -27.39 -20.55
C LYS A 29 -2.74 -26.28 -21.39
N GLY A 30 -2.02 -25.18 -21.63
CA GLY A 30 -2.52 -24.03 -22.39
C GLY A 30 -3.45 -23.12 -21.59
N GLN A 31 -3.55 -23.26 -20.27
CA GLN A 31 -4.38 -22.39 -19.44
C GLN A 31 -3.59 -21.13 -19.05
N THR A 32 -4.25 -19.97 -19.10
CA THR A 32 -3.61 -18.70 -18.75
C THR A 32 -3.86 -18.36 -17.29
N TRP A 33 -2.78 -18.03 -16.58
CA TRP A 33 -2.80 -17.70 -15.17
C TRP A 33 -2.22 -16.31 -14.92
N VAL A 34 -2.71 -15.67 -13.87
CA VAL A 34 -2.15 -14.42 -13.33
C VAL A 34 -2.08 -14.46 -11.81
N MET A 35 -1.14 -13.72 -11.24
CA MET A 35 -1.02 -13.46 -9.80
C MET A 35 -0.60 -12.01 -9.57
N ASN A 36 -1.18 -11.34 -8.58
CA ASN A 36 -0.69 -10.08 -8.04
C ASN A 36 -0.56 -10.14 -6.51
N ASN A 37 0.55 -9.61 -5.99
CA ASN A 37 0.70 -9.16 -4.60
C ASN A 37 0.53 -7.64 -4.53
N GLU A 38 -0.53 -7.19 -3.86
CA GLU A 38 -0.80 -5.77 -3.65
C GLU A 38 -0.13 -5.27 -2.37
N ASP A 39 0.80 -4.32 -2.50
CA ASP A 39 1.70 -3.93 -1.42
C ASP A 39 1.52 -2.44 -1.05
N PHE A 40 0.99 -2.17 0.14
CA PHE A 40 0.80 -0.80 0.66
C PHE A 40 0.77 -0.77 2.20
N PHE A 41 0.33 0.34 2.79
CA PHE A 41 0.08 0.41 4.24
C PHE A 41 -1.00 -0.58 4.66
N HIS A 42 -0.74 -1.33 5.73
CA HIS A 42 -1.59 -2.45 6.09
C HIS A 42 -2.98 -1.99 6.53
N THR A 43 -4.02 -2.48 5.86
CA THR A 43 -5.41 -2.39 6.31
C THR A 43 -6.18 -3.64 5.93
N TYR A 44 -7.22 -3.96 6.69
CA TYR A 44 -8.19 -5.01 6.35
C TYR A 44 -9.32 -4.51 5.44
N SER A 45 -9.40 -3.21 5.19
CA SER A 45 -10.43 -2.57 4.36
C SER A 45 -10.07 -2.65 2.87
N ASN A 46 -10.10 -3.84 2.27
CA ASN A 46 -9.91 -4.02 0.83
C ASN A 46 -11.18 -4.63 0.22
N TYR A 47 -11.56 -4.23 -0.99
CA TYR A 47 -12.86 -4.62 -1.57
C TYR A 47 -12.72 -5.27 -2.93
N VAL A 48 -13.54 -6.31 -3.14
CA VAL A 48 -13.87 -6.85 -4.47
C VAL A 48 -15.19 -6.25 -4.90
N ASN A 49 -15.16 -5.33 -5.86
CA ASN A 49 -16.36 -4.70 -6.40
C ASN A 49 -16.86 -5.49 -7.61
N VAL A 50 -18.13 -5.84 -7.64
CA VAL A 50 -18.77 -6.66 -8.67
C VAL A 50 -19.72 -5.82 -9.48
N TYR A 51 -19.55 -5.87 -10.80
CA TYR A 51 -20.37 -5.15 -11.78
C TYR A 51 -20.93 -6.15 -12.79
N PRO A 52 -22.21 -6.57 -12.68
CA PRO A 52 -22.84 -7.47 -13.64
C PRO A 52 -22.86 -6.88 -15.05
N ALA A 53 -22.91 -7.77 -16.05
CA ALA A 53 -23.06 -7.38 -17.45
C ALA A 53 -24.35 -6.58 -17.67
N THR A 54 -24.31 -5.64 -18.61
CA THR A 54 -25.48 -4.92 -19.10
C THR A 54 -25.70 -5.25 -20.57
N LYS A 55 -26.71 -4.64 -21.20
CA LYS A 55 -26.91 -4.76 -22.65
C LYS A 55 -25.71 -4.25 -23.46
N THR A 56 -24.92 -3.33 -22.90
CA THR A 56 -23.85 -2.60 -23.61
C THR A 56 -22.46 -2.80 -23.01
N SER A 57 -22.34 -3.51 -21.89
CA SER A 57 -21.07 -3.72 -21.18
C SER A 57 -20.93 -5.16 -20.69
N LEU A 58 -19.70 -5.65 -20.69
CA LEU A 58 -19.32 -6.89 -20.02
C LEU A 58 -19.52 -6.77 -18.51
N GLY A 59 -19.70 -7.91 -17.85
CA GLY A 59 -19.59 -8.04 -16.41
C GLY A 59 -18.13 -8.12 -15.98
N TYR A 60 -17.77 -7.50 -14.87
CA TYR A 60 -16.41 -7.45 -14.38
C TYR A 60 -16.32 -7.28 -12.86
N ILE A 61 -15.12 -7.49 -12.33
CA ILE A 61 -14.77 -7.16 -10.95
C ILE A 61 -13.59 -6.20 -10.91
N THR A 62 -13.53 -5.35 -9.89
CA THR A 62 -12.36 -4.52 -9.56
C THR A 62 -11.90 -4.75 -8.14
N LEU A 63 -10.63 -4.45 -7.87
CA LEU A 63 -10.04 -4.42 -6.54
C LEU A 63 -9.78 -2.97 -6.15
N THR A 64 -10.11 -2.64 -4.90
CA THR A 64 -9.93 -1.29 -4.34
C THR A 64 -9.39 -1.35 -2.92
N TYR A 65 -8.57 -0.36 -2.58
CA TYR A 65 -7.95 -0.19 -1.28
C TYR A 65 -8.72 0.85 -0.46
N GLY A 66 -9.06 0.51 0.78
CA GLY A 66 -9.69 1.42 1.73
C GLY A 66 -11.21 1.53 1.64
N SER A 67 -11.71 1.82 0.45
CA SER A 67 -13.14 2.01 0.17
C SER A 67 -13.52 1.44 -1.19
N PRO A 68 -14.78 1.02 -1.40
CA PRO A 68 -15.29 0.64 -2.73
C PRO A 68 -15.20 1.74 -3.79
N GLU A 69 -15.21 3.00 -3.36
CA GLU A 69 -15.20 4.19 -4.23
C GLU A 69 -13.80 4.66 -4.61
N SER A 70 -12.76 4.07 -4.04
CA SER A 70 -11.36 4.45 -4.25
C SER A 70 -10.87 4.05 -5.64
N GLY A 71 -9.69 4.54 -6.02
CA GLY A 71 -9.07 4.20 -7.31
C GLY A 71 -8.92 2.69 -7.49
N ILE A 72 -9.25 2.20 -8.69
CA ILE A 72 -9.11 0.78 -9.02
C ILE A 72 -7.64 0.39 -9.07
N GLN A 73 -7.29 -0.69 -8.37
CA GLN A 73 -5.92 -1.21 -8.31
C GLN A 73 -5.70 -2.26 -9.41
N GLY A 74 -6.70 -3.11 -9.64
CA GLY A 74 -6.72 -4.14 -10.68
C GLY A 74 -8.12 -4.64 -10.96
N GLY A 75 -8.27 -5.53 -11.94
CA GLY A 75 -9.58 -6.09 -12.28
C GLY A 75 -9.54 -7.17 -13.36
N VAL A 76 -10.68 -7.87 -13.48
CA VAL A 76 -10.89 -8.89 -14.52
C VAL A 76 -12.35 -8.87 -14.98
N ASN A 77 -12.59 -9.08 -16.27
CA ASN A 77 -13.94 -9.18 -16.83
C ASN A 77 -14.33 -10.61 -17.23
N GLU A 78 -15.62 -10.82 -17.51
CA GLU A 78 -16.20 -12.13 -17.84
C GLU A 78 -15.64 -12.74 -19.13
N ALA A 79 -14.97 -11.94 -19.98
CA ALA A 79 -14.26 -12.44 -21.15
C ALA A 79 -12.88 -13.04 -20.81
N GLY A 80 -12.43 -12.90 -19.56
CA GLY A 80 -11.14 -13.36 -19.07
C GLY A 80 -9.99 -12.40 -19.39
N LEU A 81 -10.27 -11.09 -19.54
CA LEU A 81 -9.25 -10.04 -19.67
C LEU A 81 -8.96 -9.44 -18.29
N PHE A 82 -7.69 -9.48 -17.89
CA PHE A 82 -7.18 -9.02 -16.61
C PHE A 82 -6.23 -7.83 -16.80
N PHE A 83 -6.25 -6.91 -15.84
CA PHE A 83 -5.17 -5.95 -15.65
C PHE A 83 -4.83 -5.75 -14.17
N ASP A 84 -3.59 -5.34 -13.92
CA ASP A 84 -3.13 -4.83 -12.63
C ASP A 84 -1.96 -3.86 -12.84
N ILE A 85 -1.58 -3.08 -11.82
CA ILE A 85 -0.70 -1.92 -11.96
C ILE A 85 0.53 -2.05 -11.04
N ASN A 86 1.69 -1.63 -11.54
CA ASN A 86 2.83 -1.37 -10.66
C ASN A 86 3.16 0.12 -10.66
N ALA A 87 3.27 0.70 -9.46
CA ALA A 87 3.88 2.02 -9.29
C ALA A 87 5.35 1.98 -9.73
N LEU A 88 5.78 2.99 -10.46
CA LEU A 88 7.15 3.16 -10.92
C LEU A 88 7.82 4.35 -10.23
N PRO A 89 9.16 4.36 -10.13
CA PRO A 89 9.87 5.57 -9.72
C PRO A 89 9.54 6.75 -10.61
N PRO A 90 9.53 7.98 -10.06
CA PRO A 90 9.40 9.18 -10.88
C PRO A 90 10.47 9.19 -11.97
N GLN A 91 10.04 9.25 -13.23
CA GLN A 91 10.92 9.40 -14.38
C GLN A 91 10.28 10.35 -15.39
N THR A 92 11.12 10.97 -16.23
CA THR A 92 10.64 11.75 -17.37
C THR A 92 10.42 10.79 -18.53
N TYR A 93 9.16 10.40 -18.74
CA TYR A 93 8.79 9.50 -19.83
C TYR A 93 8.59 10.28 -21.14
N LYS A 94 9.04 9.70 -22.24
CA LYS A 94 8.74 10.22 -23.58
C LYS A 94 7.39 9.67 -23.96
N LEU A 95 6.32 10.39 -23.61
CA LEU A 95 4.99 10.08 -24.13
C LEU A 95 5.09 10.01 -25.65
N SER A 96 4.67 8.88 -26.22
CA SER A 96 4.70 8.63 -27.66
C SER A 96 3.97 9.76 -28.38
N VAL A 97 4.73 10.60 -29.07
CA VAL A 97 4.23 11.79 -29.78
C VAL A 97 3.26 11.32 -30.87
N GLY A 98 2.02 11.82 -30.85
CA GLY A 98 1.01 11.56 -31.90
C GLY A 98 -0.31 10.93 -31.43
N ARG A 99 -0.41 10.45 -30.18
CA ARG A 99 -1.66 9.89 -29.63
C ARG A 99 -2.48 10.94 -28.90
N LYS A 100 -3.81 10.81 -28.93
CA LYS A 100 -4.72 11.69 -28.17
C LYS A 100 -4.87 11.18 -26.72
N PRO A 101 -4.94 12.06 -25.71
CA PRO A 101 -5.29 11.61 -24.36
C PRO A 101 -6.69 10.99 -24.37
N TYR A 102 -6.86 9.88 -23.66
CA TYR A 102 -8.18 9.29 -23.44
C TYR A 102 -8.99 10.18 -22.50
N SER A 103 -10.29 10.34 -22.77
CA SER A 103 -11.20 11.10 -21.90
C SER A 103 -12.00 10.11 -21.04
N GLY A 104 -11.86 10.21 -19.72
CA GLY A 104 -12.44 9.26 -18.77
C GLY A 104 -11.45 8.16 -18.36
N SER A 105 -11.96 7.08 -17.77
CA SER A 105 -11.14 5.96 -17.28
C SER A 105 -10.94 4.92 -18.37
N MET A 106 -9.72 4.86 -18.92
CA MET A 106 -9.36 3.88 -19.95
C MET A 106 -9.37 2.44 -19.42
N LEU A 107 -9.11 2.26 -18.13
CA LEU A 107 -9.13 0.97 -17.45
C LEU A 107 -10.57 0.47 -17.20
N ASP A 108 -11.50 1.38 -16.90
CA ASP A 108 -12.93 1.01 -16.85
C ASP A 108 -13.44 0.61 -18.24
N TYR A 109 -13.01 1.33 -19.28
CA TYR A 109 -13.34 0.98 -20.67
C TYR A 109 -12.80 -0.41 -21.05
N LEU A 110 -11.57 -0.73 -20.63
CA LEU A 110 -10.97 -2.06 -20.81
C LEU A 110 -11.89 -3.14 -20.23
N LEU A 111 -12.30 -3.00 -18.97
CA LEU A 111 -13.13 -4.01 -18.32
C LEU A 111 -14.53 -4.13 -18.93
N GLN A 112 -15.14 -3.00 -19.32
CA GLN A 112 -16.50 -2.96 -19.84
C GLN A 112 -16.61 -3.42 -21.30
N HIS A 113 -15.58 -3.23 -22.13
CA HIS A 113 -15.72 -3.35 -23.59
C HIS A 113 -14.66 -4.21 -24.28
N CYS A 114 -13.51 -4.47 -23.65
CA CYS A 114 -12.45 -5.28 -24.26
C CYS A 114 -12.57 -6.76 -23.85
N LYS A 115 -12.48 -7.67 -24.82
CA LYS A 115 -12.52 -9.13 -24.61
C LYS A 115 -11.13 -9.79 -24.63
N SER A 116 -10.10 -9.05 -25.03
CA SER A 116 -8.74 -9.55 -25.19
C SER A 116 -7.70 -8.43 -25.10
N VAL A 117 -6.45 -8.80 -24.81
CA VAL A 117 -5.32 -7.87 -24.79
C VAL A 117 -5.13 -7.21 -26.16
N PRO A 118 -5.15 -7.91 -27.31
CA PRO A 118 -5.06 -7.26 -28.62
C PRO A 118 -6.16 -6.21 -28.87
N GLN A 119 -7.39 -6.43 -28.38
CA GLN A 119 -8.46 -5.44 -28.54
C GLN A 119 -8.15 -4.16 -27.75
N PHE A 120 -7.60 -4.28 -26.55
CA PHE A 120 -7.20 -3.12 -25.75
C PHE A 120 -5.98 -2.41 -26.36
N LEU A 121 -4.99 -3.17 -26.86
CA LEU A 121 -3.82 -2.59 -27.52
C LEU A 121 -4.19 -1.77 -28.77
N LYS A 122 -5.23 -2.17 -29.51
CA LYS A 122 -5.76 -1.38 -30.63
C LYS A 122 -6.29 0.01 -30.19
N LEU A 123 -6.87 0.11 -28.99
CA LEU A 123 -7.24 1.41 -28.41
C LEU A 123 -5.98 2.22 -28.08
N TRP A 124 -4.99 1.56 -27.47
CA TRP A 124 -3.71 2.16 -27.08
C TRP A 124 -2.88 2.71 -28.24
N GLU A 125 -3.08 2.21 -29.46
CA GLU A 125 -2.43 2.74 -30.67
C GLU A 125 -2.89 4.16 -31.02
N THR A 126 -4.14 4.51 -30.69
CA THR A 126 -4.76 5.80 -31.06
C THR A 126 -4.89 6.76 -29.89
N GLN A 127 -4.98 6.22 -28.67
CA GLN A 127 -5.16 6.98 -27.44
C GLN A 127 -4.18 6.53 -26.36
N TYR A 128 -3.84 7.42 -25.44
CA TYR A 128 -3.00 7.09 -24.28
C TYR A 128 -3.67 7.51 -22.98
N MET A 129 -3.25 6.90 -21.88
CA MET A 129 -3.69 7.26 -20.53
C MET A 129 -2.76 8.33 -19.94
N PRO A 130 -3.23 9.56 -19.66
CA PRO A 130 -2.40 10.63 -19.11
C PRO A 130 -1.70 10.28 -17.79
N GLU A 131 -2.31 9.39 -17.02
CA GLU A 131 -1.84 8.92 -15.71
C GLU A 131 -0.68 7.92 -15.80
N MET A 132 -0.18 7.60 -16.99
CA MET A 132 0.95 6.66 -17.16
C MET A 132 2.25 7.10 -16.50
N ASN A 133 2.41 8.39 -16.18
CA ASN A 133 3.61 8.87 -15.52
C ASN A 133 3.72 8.27 -14.11
N GLY A 134 4.67 7.36 -13.92
CA GLY A 134 4.94 6.71 -12.64
C GLY A 134 4.17 5.40 -12.44
N ILE A 135 3.65 4.79 -13.50
CA ILE A 135 3.03 3.45 -13.44
C ILE A 135 3.35 2.61 -14.69
N GLN A 136 3.13 1.31 -14.59
CA GLN A 136 2.99 0.40 -15.72
C GLN A 136 1.80 -0.54 -15.51
N ILE A 137 1.18 -0.96 -16.62
CA ILE A 137 -0.02 -1.80 -16.61
C ILE A 137 0.36 -3.20 -17.10
N HIS A 138 0.12 -4.22 -16.27
CA HIS A 138 0.27 -5.62 -16.65
C HIS A 138 -1.07 -6.15 -17.15
N LEU A 139 -1.08 -6.80 -18.30
CA LEU A 139 -2.26 -7.30 -18.99
C LEU A 139 -2.11 -8.79 -19.30
N ALA A 140 -3.20 -9.53 -19.17
CA ALA A 140 -3.30 -10.91 -19.65
C ALA A 140 -4.73 -11.23 -20.06
N ASP A 141 -4.91 -12.12 -21.03
CA ASP A 141 -6.23 -12.67 -21.34
C ASP A 141 -6.26 -14.20 -21.38
N LYS A 142 -7.47 -14.77 -21.34
CA LYS A 142 -7.69 -16.22 -21.36
C LYS A 142 -7.10 -16.97 -22.57
N ASN A 143 -6.73 -16.26 -23.65
CA ASN A 143 -6.14 -16.83 -24.86
C ASN A 143 -4.60 -16.80 -24.82
N GLY A 144 -4.01 -16.47 -23.68
CA GLY A 144 -2.56 -16.41 -23.49
C GLY A 144 -1.91 -15.23 -24.18
N ASN A 145 -2.66 -14.15 -24.51
CA ASN A 145 -2.03 -12.89 -24.87
C ASN A 145 -1.60 -12.17 -23.59
N LEU A 146 -0.30 -11.90 -23.46
CA LEU A 146 0.26 -11.20 -22.30
C LEU A 146 0.91 -9.90 -22.79
N ALA A 147 0.71 -8.81 -22.06
CA ALA A 147 1.41 -7.57 -22.34
C ALA A 147 1.74 -6.79 -21.07
N ILE A 148 2.81 -6.00 -21.09
CA ILE A 148 3.06 -4.95 -20.11
C ILE A 148 3.17 -3.65 -20.87
N ILE A 149 2.29 -2.71 -20.57
CA ILE A 149 2.35 -1.35 -21.09
C ILE A 149 3.14 -0.51 -20.09
N THR A 150 4.30 -0.02 -20.53
CA THR A 150 5.10 0.95 -19.78
C THR A 150 4.87 2.34 -20.38
N PRO A 151 5.34 3.42 -19.73
CA PRO A 151 5.08 4.77 -20.23
C PRO A 151 5.67 5.06 -21.62
N ASP A 152 6.73 4.35 -22.01
CA ASP A 152 7.44 4.57 -23.28
C ASP A 152 7.22 3.45 -24.31
N THR A 153 6.84 2.24 -23.89
CA THR A 153 6.83 1.06 -24.76
C THR A 153 5.90 -0.05 -24.25
N ILE A 154 5.82 -1.16 -24.99
CA ILE A 154 4.97 -2.31 -24.68
C ILE A 154 5.81 -3.58 -24.81
N VAL A 155 5.79 -4.43 -23.79
CA VAL A 155 6.30 -5.81 -23.86
C VAL A 155 5.14 -6.72 -24.18
N ILE A 156 5.33 -7.67 -25.10
CA ILE A 156 4.34 -8.70 -25.43
C ILE A 156 4.99 -10.07 -25.30
N SER A 157 4.26 -11.04 -24.75
CA SER A 157 4.71 -12.43 -24.63
C SER A 157 3.55 -13.39 -24.78
N LYS A 158 3.90 -14.65 -25.08
CA LYS A 158 3.00 -15.80 -25.15
C LYS A 158 3.33 -16.90 -24.15
N LYS A 159 4.43 -16.75 -23.38
CA LYS A 159 4.91 -17.76 -22.42
C LYS A 159 4.61 -17.31 -20.99
N HIS A 160 5.33 -16.28 -20.54
CA HIS A 160 5.12 -15.62 -19.27
C HIS A 160 5.60 -14.17 -19.31
N LEU A 161 5.15 -13.37 -18.35
CA LEU A 161 5.65 -12.04 -18.02
C LEU A 161 5.68 -11.88 -16.49
N THR A 162 6.69 -11.17 -16.00
CA THR A 162 6.77 -10.72 -14.61
C THR A 162 6.95 -9.21 -14.59
N SER A 163 6.29 -8.53 -13.67
CA SER A 163 6.53 -7.13 -13.39
C SER A 163 6.56 -6.82 -11.91
N THR A 164 7.38 -5.82 -11.58
CA THR A 164 7.47 -5.20 -10.25
C THR A 164 7.68 -3.70 -10.45
N ASN A 165 8.20 -2.98 -9.47
CA ASN A 165 8.18 -1.50 -9.42
C ASN A 165 9.41 -0.86 -10.03
N PHE A 166 9.82 -1.42 -11.16
CA PHE A 166 10.76 -0.80 -12.08
C PHE A 166 10.18 -0.95 -13.48
N ASN A 167 10.51 -0.01 -14.36
CA ASN A 167 10.10 -0.09 -15.75
C ASN A 167 10.74 -1.33 -16.40
N VAL A 168 9.95 -2.35 -16.74
CA VAL A 168 10.47 -3.62 -17.30
C VAL A 168 11.28 -3.41 -18.60
N CYS A 169 11.03 -2.31 -19.30
CA CYS A 169 11.73 -1.92 -20.52
C CYS A 169 12.87 -0.92 -20.30
N GLU A 170 13.22 -0.62 -19.06
CA GLU A 170 14.35 0.25 -18.75
C GLU A 170 15.63 -0.33 -19.35
N ALA A 171 16.27 0.49 -20.19
CA ALA A 171 17.46 0.09 -20.94
C ALA A 171 18.67 -0.10 -20.02
N ASN A 172 18.75 0.66 -18.92
CA ASN A 172 19.80 0.50 -17.93
C ASN A 172 19.47 -0.63 -16.92
N PRO A 173 20.20 -1.76 -16.90
CA PRO A 173 19.97 -2.85 -15.96
C PRO A 173 20.04 -2.43 -14.49
N ASP A 174 20.88 -1.44 -14.14
CA ASP A 174 21.06 -0.96 -12.77
C ASP A 174 19.82 -0.24 -12.21
N LYS A 175 18.89 0.13 -13.08
CA LYS A 175 17.59 0.71 -12.71
C LYS A 175 16.48 -0.34 -12.64
N ARG A 176 16.73 -1.58 -13.08
CA ARG A 176 15.79 -2.72 -12.99
C ARG A 176 16.00 -3.49 -11.70
N VAL A 177 15.90 -2.79 -10.57
CA VAL A 177 16.27 -3.36 -9.26
C VAL A 177 15.02 -3.58 -8.42
N CYS A 178 14.66 -4.85 -8.27
CA CYS A 178 13.70 -5.32 -7.28
C CYS A 178 14.09 -6.74 -6.89
N TRP A 179 14.23 -7.02 -5.59
CA TRP A 179 14.65 -8.34 -5.09
C TRP A 179 13.63 -9.45 -5.41
N ARG A 180 12.37 -9.08 -5.71
CA ARG A 180 11.27 -10.01 -5.98
C ARG A 180 11.27 -10.56 -7.40
N TYR A 181 11.69 -9.73 -8.35
CA TYR A 181 11.74 -10.10 -9.76
C TYR A 181 12.57 -11.38 -10.02
N PRO A 182 13.84 -11.48 -9.58
CA PRO A 182 14.62 -12.71 -9.80
C PRO A 182 14.06 -13.91 -9.05
N ILE A 183 13.41 -13.71 -7.88
CA ILE A 183 12.77 -14.80 -7.15
C ILE A 183 11.60 -15.38 -7.95
N ALA A 184 10.75 -14.52 -8.51
CA ALA A 184 9.64 -14.93 -9.37
C ALA A 184 10.15 -15.69 -10.60
N GLU A 185 11.12 -15.13 -11.34
CA GLU A 185 11.68 -15.77 -12.53
C GLU A 185 12.32 -17.13 -12.22
N ASN A 186 13.05 -17.26 -11.10
CA ASN A 186 13.66 -18.53 -10.72
C ASN A 186 12.60 -19.60 -10.42
N ILE A 187 11.54 -19.26 -9.68
CA ILE A 187 10.45 -20.21 -9.39
C ILE A 187 9.73 -20.62 -10.69
N ILE A 188 9.48 -19.68 -11.60
CA ILE A 188 8.89 -20.00 -12.91
C ILE A 188 9.81 -20.93 -13.71
N SER A 189 11.11 -20.67 -13.73
CA SER A 189 12.08 -21.50 -14.44
C SER A 189 12.16 -22.93 -13.90
N GLU A 190 12.09 -23.09 -12.56
CA GLU A 190 12.16 -24.40 -11.90
C GLU A 190 10.85 -25.18 -11.93
N ASN A 191 9.71 -24.49 -11.84
CA ASN A 191 8.42 -25.12 -11.55
C ASN A 191 7.39 -24.95 -12.67
N GLY A 192 7.65 -24.09 -13.66
CA GLY A 192 6.69 -23.68 -14.68
C GLY A 192 5.54 -22.85 -14.10
N ILE A 193 4.59 -22.46 -14.95
CA ILE A 193 3.38 -21.75 -14.56
C ILE A 193 2.32 -22.75 -14.08
N SER A 194 1.80 -22.53 -12.88
CA SER A 194 0.70 -23.29 -12.28
C SER A 194 0.15 -22.52 -11.07
N GLN A 195 -1.04 -22.87 -10.59
CA GLN A 195 -1.57 -22.32 -9.33
C GLN A 195 -0.57 -22.47 -8.17
N LYS A 196 0.07 -23.64 -8.05
CA LYS A 196 1.00 -23.94 -6.96
C LYS A 196 2.27 -23.09 -7.02
N SER A 197 2.86 -22.95 -8.21
CA SER A 197 4.05 -22.11 -8.38
C SER A 197 3.72 -20.64 -8.17
N LEU A 198 2.54 -20.17 -8.60
CA LEU A 198 2.11 -18.79 -8.33
C LEU A 198 1.91 -18.51 -6.84
N VAL A 199 1.38 -19.45 -6.04
CA VAL A 199 1.35 -19.31 -4.57
C VAL A 199 2.75 -19.25 -3.97
N LYS A 200 3.68 -20.10 -4.46
CA LYS A 200 5.08 -20.09 -4.01
C LYS A 200 5.74 -18.74 -4.30
N ILE A 201 5.48 -18.16 -5.48
CA ILE A 201 5.97 -16.83 -5.84
C ILE A 201 5.35 -15.80 -4.91
N ALA A 202 4.02 -15.79 -4.76
CA ALA A 202 3.33 -14.82 -3.92
C ALA A 202 3.87 -14.76 -2.49
N ASP A 203 4.06 -15.91 -1.83
CA ASP A 203 4.65 -15.94 -0.48
C ASP A 203 6.12 -15.49 -0.47
N ALA A 204 6.92 -15.96 -1.43
CA ALA A 204 8.34 -15.62 -1.51
C ALA A 204 8.59 -14.14 -1.84
N THR A 205 7.68 -13.50 -2.57
CA THR A 205 7.75 -12.09 -2.98
C THR A 205 6.86 -11.18 -2.14
N SER A 206 6.22 -11.70 -1.10
CA SER A 206 5.41 -10.87 -0.20
C SER A 206 6.25 -9.87 0.58
N TRP A 207 5.75 -8.65 0.68
CA TRP A 207 6.33 -7.60 1.51
C TRP A 207 5.84 -7.75 2.95
N LYS A 208 6.77 -7.85 3.90
CA LYS A 208 6.49 -8.20 5.31
C LYS A 208 7.21 -7.24 6.27
N GLU A 209 7.12 -5.93 6.02
CA GLU A 209 7.75 -4.88 6.83
C GLU A 209 6.68 -3.94 7.42
N PHE A 210 6.91 -2.61 7.40
CA PHE A 210 5.95 -1.57 7.82
C PHE A 210 4.88 -1.28 6.77
N THR A 211 5.20 -1.53 5.49
CA THR A 211 4.20 -1.85 4.47
C THR A 211 4.11 -3.35 4.30
N THR A 212 3.04 -3.81 3.67
CA THR A 212 2.71 -5.23 3.64
C THR A 212 2.03 -5.62 2.35
N THR A 213 2.17 -6.87 1.94
CA THR A 213 1.21 -7.47 1.01
C THR A 213 -0.15 -7.56 1.69
N LEU A 214 -1.07 -6.70 1.27
CA LEU A 214 -2.43 -6.59 1.80
C LEU A 214 -3.21 -7.86 1.47
N TYR A 215 -3.24 -8.15 0.17
CA TYR A 215 -3.85 -9.32 -0.40
C TYR A 215 -3.01 -9.83 -1.56
N THR A 216 -3.24 -11.10 -1.90
CA THR A 216 -2.81 -11.70 -3.16
C THR A 216 -4.05 -12.15 -3.90
N ASN A 217 -4.15 -11.86 -5.19
CA ASN A 217 -5.11 -12.51 -6.07
C ASN A 217 -4.40 -13.40 -7.07
N ILE A 218 -4.94 -14.59 -7.32
CA ILE A 218 -4.49 -15.52 -8.36
C ILE A 218 -5.71 -15.91 -9.18
N HIS A 219 -5.61 -15.80 -10.50
CA HIS A 219 -6.70 -16.16 -11.40
C HIS A 219 -6.23 -17.22 -12.40
N ASN A 220 -7.11 -18.17 -12.67
CA ASN A 220 -7.08 -18.91 -13.93
C ASN A 220 -8.03 -18.20 -14.90
N LEU A 221 -7.48 -17.45 -15.85
CA LEU A 221 -8.28 -16.68 -16.79
C LEU A 221 -9.03 -17.58 -17.78
N THR A 222 -8.54 -18.80 -18.02
CA THR A 222 -9.18 -19.78 -18.91
C THR A 222 -10.46 -20.36 -18.31
N THR A 223 -10.47 -20.65 -17.00
CA THR A 223 -11.65 -21.22 -16.31
C THR A 223 -12.48 -20.16 -15.57
N GLY A 224 -11.92 -18.99 -15.32
CA GLY A 224 -12.51 -17.92 -14.51
C GLY A 224 -12.37 -18.13 -13.00
N ASP A 225 -11.60 -19.12 -12.56
CA ASP A 225 -11.38 -19.39 -11.13
C ASP A 225 -10.47 -18.33 -10.50
N ILE A 226 -10.76 -18.00 -9.25
CA ILE A 226 -10.09 -16.95 -8.49
C ILE A 226 -9.76 -17.44 -7.09
N TRP A 227 -8.54 -17.17 -6.65
CA TRP A 227 -8.06 -17.38 -5.29
C TRP A 227 -7.60 -16.04 -4.72
N PHE A 228 -8.21 -15.65 -3.61
CA PHE A 228 -7.71 -14.54 -2.80
C PHE A 228 -7.00 -15.07 -1.56
N TYR A 229 -5.93 -14.39 -1.18
CA TYR A 229 -5.19 -14.58 0.07
C TYR A 229 -5.09 -13.24 0.77
N LEU A 230 -5.01 -13.25 2.10
CA LEU A 230 -5.05 -12.04 2.92
C LEU A 230 -4.05 -12.12 4.06
N ALA A 231 -3.37 -11.01 4.36
CA ALA A 231 -2.60 -10.84 5.58
C ALA A 231 -1.60 -11.98 5.83
N GLU A 232 -0.77 -12.27 4.83
CA GLU A 232 0.30 -13.29 4.86
C GLU A 232 -0.18 -14.75 5.09
N ASP A 233 -1.50 -15.02 5.02
CA ASP A 233 -2.06 -16.37 5.11
C ASP A 233 -2.27 -17.00 3.72
N TYR A 234 -1.24 -17.72 3.27
CA TYR A 234 -1.27 -18.49 2.01
C TYR A 234 -1.89 -19.89 2.14
N GLY A 235 -2.29 -20.29 3.35
CA GLY A 235 -2.87 -21.61 3.62
C GLY A 235 -4.39 -21.66 3.48
N ASN A 236 -5.08 -20.53 3.69
CA ASN A 236 -6.54 -20.47 3.75
C ASN A 236 -7.14 -19.48 2.75
N PRO A 237 -7.07 -19.74 1.43
CA PRO A 237 -7.62 -18.83 0.43
C PRO A 237 -9.15 -18.80 0.43
N TRP A 238 -9.71 -17.64 0.09
CA TRP A 238 -11.07 -17.58 -0.44
C TRP A 238 -11.05 -17.99 -1.91
N ARG A 239 -11.69 -19.12 -2.21
CA ARG A 239 -11.86 -19.64 -3.57
C ARG A 239 -13.22 -19.24 -4.13
N THR A 240 -13.22 -18.66 -5.32
CA THR A 240 -14.44 -18.26 -6.02
C THR A 240 -14.23 -18.37 -7.54
N ASN A 241 -15.21 -17.93 -8.31
CA ASN A 241 -15.16 -17.88 -9.77
C ASN A 241 -15.84 -16.60 -10.24
N ILE A 242 -15.35 -15.98 -11.31
CA ILE A 242 -15.90 -14.72 -11.81
C ILE A 242 -17.39 -14.83 -12.16
N SER A 243 -17.83 -15.93 -12.78
CA SER A 243 -19.24 -16.14 -13.10
C SER A 243 -20.10 -16.23 -11.83
N LYS A 244 -19.57 -16.85 -10.77
CA LYS A 244 -20.25 -16.92 -9.47
C LYS A 244 -20.40 -15.54 -8.84
N LEU A 245 -19.34 -14.71 -8.89
CA LEU A 245 -19.40 -13.34 -8.36
C LEU A 245 -20.45 -12.52 -9.12
N LEU A 246 -20.41 -12.52 -10.46
CA LEU A 246 -21.31 -11.74 -11.30
C LEU A 246 -22.79 -12.14 -11.14
N LYS A 247 -23.08 -13.43 -10.95
CA LYS A 247 -24.44 -13.92 -10.63
C LYS A 247 -24.99 -13.36 -9.33
N GLY A 248 -24.13 -12.94 -8.40
CA GLY A 248 -24.51 -12.33 -7.13
C GLY A 248 -25.03 -10.90 -7.26
N GLY A 249 -25.00 -10.29 -8.46
CA GLY A 249 -25.45 -8.92 -8.68
C GLY A 249 -24.40 -7.87 -8.30
N LYS A 250 -24.77 -6.58 -8.48
CA LYS A 250 -23.90 -5.45 -8.17
C LYS A 250 -23.69 -5.34 -6.67
N GLN A 251 -22.44 -5.41 -6.21
CA GLN A 251 -22.10 -5.34 -4.79
C GLN A 251 -20.62 -5.03 -4.60
N SER A 252 -20.27 -4.58 -3.39
CA SER A 252 -18.89 -4.45 -2.93
C SER A 252 -18.67 -5.40 -1.77
N ILE A 253 -17.75 -6.34 -1.93
CA ILE A 253 -17.46 -7.37 -0.94
C ILE A 253 -16.20 -6.95 -0.19
N LEU A 254 -16.33 -6.70 1.12
CA LEU A 254 -15.17 -6.53 1.99
C LEU A 254 -14.36 -7.83 2.01
N LEU A 255 -13.14 -7.80 1.48
CA LEU A 255 -12.32 -8.99 1.31
C LEU A 255 -12.08 -9.71 2.63
N ALA A 256 -11.80 -8.96 3.71
CA ALA A 256 -11.61 -9.50 5.06
C ALA A 256 -12.79 -10.35 5.56
N SER A 257 -14.03 -10.02 5.17
CA SER A 257 -15.22 -10.79 5.57
C SER A 257 -15.20 -12.24 5.06
N MET A 258 -14.41 -12.52 4.02
CA MET A 258 -14.27 -13.85 3.44
C MET A 258 -13.19 -14.71 4.13
N PHE A 259 -12.50 -14.17 5.15
CA PHE A 259 -11.43 -14.85 5.89
C PHE A 259 -11.72 -14.97 7.40
N PRO A 260 -12.86 -15.54 7.84
CA PRO A 260 -13.22 -15.62 9.26
C PRO A 260 -12.27 -16.49 10.10
N LYS A 261 -11.34 -17.21 9.47
CA LYS A 261 -10.32 -18.04 10.13
C LYS A 261 -8.94 -17.37 10.20
N ASN A 262 -8.73 -16.26 9.48
CA ASN A 262 -7.44 -15.57 9.48
C ASN A 262 -7.13 -15.06 10.90
N LYS A 263 -5.91 -15.33 11.35
CA LYS A 263 -5.50 -15.11 12.74
C LYS A 263 -5.26 -13.64 13.05
N SER A 264 -4.78 -12.89 12.07
CA SER A 264 -4.57 -11.45 12.18
C SER A 264 -5.91 -10.72 12.32
N LEU A 265 -6.89 -11.06 11.48
CA LEU A 265 -8.25 -10.54 11.60
C LEU A 265 -8.89 -10.87 12.95
N LYS A 266 -8.75 -12.11 13.43
CA LYS A 266 -9.29 -12.49 14.75
C LYS A 266 -8.68 -11.71 15.90
N LEU A 267 -7.38 -11.42 15.83
CA LEU A 267 -6.72 -10.58 16.82
C LEU A 267 -7.25 -9.14 16.74
N ASN A 268 -7.39 -8.58 15.54
CA ASN A 268 -7.96 -7.23 15.37
C ASN A 268 -9.38 -7.14 15.94
N MET A 269 -10.24 -8.11 15.61
CA MET A 269 -11.61 -8.19 16.13
C MET A 269 -11.67 -8.32 17.65
N LEU A 270 -10.77 -9.11 18.26
CA LEU A 270 -10.66 -9.22 19.72
C LEU A 270 -10.41 -7.86 20.36
N ILE A 271 -9.53 -7.05 19.75
CA ILE A 271 -9.17 -5.73 20.26
C ILE A 271 -10.27 -4.71 19.98
N GLU A 272 -10.90 -4.75 18.80
CA GLU A 272 -12.05 -3.93 18.43
C GLU A 272 -13.22 -4.11 19.41
N THR A 273 -13.42 -5.32 19.92
CA THR A 273 -14.48 -5.66 20.87
C THR A 273 -14.09 -5.44 22.34
N GLY A 274 -12.97 -4.75 22.60
CA GLY A 274 -12.56 -4.33 23.94
C GLY A 274 -11.62 -5.29 24.67
N GLY A 275 -11.00 -6.24 23.96
CA GLY A 275 -9.99 -7.12 24.50
C GLY A 275 -8.79 -6.37 25.08
N LYS A 276 -8.21 -6.92 26.14
CA LYS A 276 -7.08 -6.35 26.90
C LYS A 276 -5.79 -7.13 26.63
N SER A 277 -4.68 -6.67 27.21
CA SER A 277 -3.37 -7.33 27.07
C SER A 277 -3.38 -8.82 27.43
N ASP A 278 -4.07 -9.21 28.50
CA ASP A 278 -4.18 -10.63 28.92
C ASP A 278 -4.97 -11.46 27.91
N ASP A 279 -5.97 -10.87 27.24
CA ASP A 279 -6.73 -11.53 26.18
C ASP A 279 -5.87 -11.76 24.93
N ILE A 280 -5.01 -10.79 24.58
CA ILE A 280 -4.04 -10.92 23.48
C ILE A 280 -3.07 -12.06 23.77
N GLN A 281 -2.50 -12.12 24.97
CA GLN A 281 -1.59 -13.19 25.37
C GLN A 281 -2.29 -14.56 25.31
N THR A 282 -3.48 -14.65 25.90
CA THR A 282 -4.33 -15.85 25.86
C THR A 282 -4.63 -16.28 24.42
N PHE A 283 -4.94 -15.33 23.53
CA PHE A 283 -5.17 -15.60 22.11
C PHE A 283 -3.91 -16.19 21.46
N LEU A 284 -2.74 -15.57 21.65
CA LEU A 284 -1.48 -16.04 21.07
C LEU A 284 -1.10 -17.44 21.57
N GLU A 285 -1.33 -17.76 22.84
CA GLU A 285 -1.08 -19.08 23.41
C GLU A 285 -2.02 -20.15 22.82
N LYS A 286 -3.33 -19.88 22.78
CA LYS A 286 -4.34 -20.81 22.27
C LYS A 286 -4.31 -20.96 20.76
N SER A 287 -3.75 -19.99 20.04
CA SER A 287 -3.77 -19.94 18.57
C SER A 287 -2.92 -21.00 17.87
N LYS A 288 -2.00 -21.66 18.61
CA LYS A 288 -0.99 -22.62 18.11
C LYS A 288 -0.10 -22.06 16.98
N LEU A 289 0.18 -20.77 17.01
CA LEU A 289 1.05 -20.10 16.03
C LEU A 289 2.53 -20.32 16.38
N SER A 290 3.36 -20.50 15.34
CA SER A 290 4.81 -20.39 15.48
C SER A 290 5.20 -18.96 15.89
N ASN A 291 6.39 -18.75 16.45
CA ASN A 291 6.80 -17.41 16.86
C ASN A 291 6.88 -16.42 15.68
N THR A 292 7.24 -16.87 14.48
CA THR A 292 7.20 -16.04 13.26
C THR A 292 5.78 -15.70 12.84
N GLN A 293 4.82 -16.62 13.03
CA GLN A 293 3.41 -16.32 12.79
C GLN A 293 2.83 -15.35 13.83
N LYS A 294 3.26 -15.45 15.10
CA LYS A 294 2.92 -14.47 16.14
C LYS A 294 3.45 -13.09 15.77
N GLU A 295 4.70 -12.99 15.31
CA GLU A 295 5.27 -11.73 14.80
C GLU A 295 4.38 -11.11 13.73
N SER A 296 4.03 -11.87 12.70
CA SER A 296 3.22 -11.39 11.57
C SER A 296 1.84 -10.90 12.04
N VAL A 297 1.11 -11.73 12.80
CA VAL A 297 -0.23 -11.41 13.32
C VAL A 297 -0.24 -10.14 14.18
N LEU A 298 0.77 -9.99 15.05
CA LEU A 298 0.91 -8.81 15.92
C LEU A 298 1.30 -7.57 15.13
N ARG A 299 2.26 -7.68 14.21
CA ARG A 299 2.70 -6.59 13.33
C ARG A 299 1.55 -6.04 12.52
N LEU A 300 0.84 -6.90 11.79
CA LEU A 300 -0.25 -6.51 10.91
C LEU A 300 -1.35 -5.78 11.69
N SER A 301 -1.78 -6.35 12.82
CA SER A 301 -2.75 -5.70 13.72
C SER A 301 -2.24 -4.37 14.26
N PHE A 302 -0.96 -4.27 14.63
CA PHE A 302 -0.36 -3.02 15.11
C PHE A 302 -0.34 -1.96 14.00
N LEU A 303 0.10 -2.31 12.79
CA LEU A 303 0.23 -1.36 11.68
C LEU A 303 -1.13 -0.78 11.27
N ASP A 304 -2.18 -1.59 11.22
CA ASP A 304 -3.56 -1.14 10.96
C ASP A 304 -4.01 -0.14 12.04
N ASN A 305 -3.94 -0.51 13.32
CA ASN A 305 -4.40 0.37 14.40
C ASN A 305 -3.54 1.64 14.54
N PHE A 306 -2.23 1.55 14.33
CA PHE A 306 -1.32 2.65 14.57
C PHE A 306 -1.26 3.63 13.41
N PHE A 307 -1.07 3.14 12.17
CA PHE A 307 -0.87 3.99 11.00
C PHE A 307 -2.13 4.24 10.18
N ILE A 308 -3.13 3.36 10.21
CA ILE A 308 -4.37 3.54 9.44
C ILE A 308 -5.48 4.12 10.31
N GLU A 309 -5.90 3.38 11.34
CA GLU A 309 -7.02 3.79 12.20
C GLU A 309 -6.65 4.90 13.18
N LYS A 310 -5.35 5.11 13.44
CA LYS A 310 -4.83 6.05 14.45
C LYS A 310 -5.41 5.82 15.84
N ASP A 311 -5.77 4.59 16.18
CA ASP A 311 -6.26 4.19 17.50
C ASP A 311 -5.08 3.82 18.40
N PHE A 312 -4.48 4.85 19.01
CA PHE A 312 -3.28 4.69 19.84
C PHE A 312 -3.52 3.86 21.10
N ASN A 313 -4.76 3.80 21.59
CA ASN A 313 -5.10 2.94 22.73
C ASN A 313 -5.00 1.47 22.34
N LYS A 314 -5.56 1.09 21.19
CA LYS A 314 -5.44 -0.29 20.67
C LYS A 314 -4.00 -0.62 20.27
N ALA A 315 -3.32 0.30 19.60
CA ALA A 315 -1.92 0.11 19.23
C ALA A 315 -1.01 -0.11 20.46
N ALA A 316 -1.31 0.54 21.60
CA ALA A 316 -0.57 0.36 22.85
C ALA A 316 -0.74 -1.02 23.49
N LEU A 317 -1.82 -1.75 23.18
CA LEU A 317 -1.98 -3.15 23.59
C LEU A 317 -1.11 -4.09 22.75
N LEU A 318 -0.82 -3.71 21.50
CA LEU A 318 -0.18 -4.54 20.49
C LEU A 318 1.34 -4.38 20.45
N PHE A 319 1.85 -3.15 20.49
CA PHE A 319 3.27 -2.88 20.26
C PHE A 319 4.20 -3.63 21.23
N PRO A 320 3.96 -3.65 22.57
CA PRO A 320 4.82 -4.37 23.49
C PRO A 320 4.88 -5.88 23.22
N GLU A 321 3.76 -6.47 22.79
CA GLU A 321 3.71 -7.88 22.43
C GLU A 321 4.42 -8.13 21.09
N TRP A 322 4.22 -7.27 20.09
CA TRP A 322 4.93 -7.37 18.81
C TRP A 322 6.44 -7.25 18.97
N GLU A 323 6.91 -6.29 19.78
CA GLU A 323 8.33 -6.01 19.97
C GLU A 323 9.10 -7.27 20.41
N LYS A 324 8.50 -8.12 21.25
CA LYS A 324 9.06 -9.40 21.72
C LYS A 324 9.44 -10.33 20.56
N TYR A 325 8.70 -10.29 19.46
CA TYR A 325 8.88 -11.17 18.31
C TYR A 325 9.51 -10.48 17.09
N SER A 326 9.57 -9.14 17.06
CA SER A 326 10.06 -8.35 15.91
C SER A 326 11.42 -8.81 15.37
N HIS A 327 12.35 -9.24 16.24
CA HIS A 327 13.68 -9.73 15.86
C HIS A 327 13.68 -10.99 14.97
N LEU A 328 12.57 -11.74 14.92
CA LEU A 328 12.41 -12.91 14.05
C LEU A 328 12.20 -12.52 12.59
N ASN A 329 11.71 -11.31 12.33
CA ASN A 329 11.49 -10.79 10.99
C ASN A 329 12.72 -10.04 10.50
N LYS A 330 13.60 -10.76 9.80
CA LYS A 330 14.86 -10.24 9.27
C LYS A 330 14.70 -9.17 8.18
N ARG A 331 13.48 -8.96 7.67
CA ARG A 331 13.21 -7.92 6.67
C ARG A 331 12.94 -6.56 7.33
N LEU A 332 12.56 -6.52 8.60
CA LEU A 332 12.28 -5.26 9.28
C LEU A 332 13.50 -4.35 9.30
N ASP A 333 13.34 -3.15 8.76
CA ASP A 333 14.35 -2.11 8.85
C ASP A 333 14.52 -1.67 10.32
N SER A 334 15.75 -1.84 10.84
CA SER A 334 16.03 -1.53 12.25
C SER A 334 15.88 -0.04 12.58
N ILE A 335 16.08 0.87 11.63
CA ILE A 335 15.92 2.31 11.85
C ILE A 335 14.43 2.65 11.87
N GLU A 336 13.64 2.06 10.98
CA GLU A 336 12.18 2.24 10.95
C GLU A 336 11.51 1.64 12.18
N MET A 337 12.00 0.50 12.70
CA MET A 337 11.53 -0.06 13.98
C MET A 337 11.78 0.87 15.16
N LYS A 338 12.99 1.43 15.27
CA LYS A 338 13.32 2.42 16.32
C LYS A 338 12.49 3.70 16.18
N SER A 339 12.31 4.18 14.95
CA SER A 339 11.51 5.37 14.67
C SER A 339 10.03 5.14 15.02
N THR A 340 9.48 3.98 14.67
CA THR A 340 8.12 3.59 15.02
C THR A 340 7.95 3.43 16.52
N LYS A 341 8.92 2.82 17.21
CA LYS A 341 8.93 2.74 18.67
C LYS A 341 8.92 4.12 19.32
N ALA A 342 9.70 5.07 18.81
CA ALA A 342 9.71 6.43 19.31
C ALA A 342 8.35 7.13 19.11
N GLN A 343 7.73 6.98 17.94
CA GLN A 343 6.37 7.48 17.69
C GLN A 343 5.37 6.85 18.66
N TYR A 344 5.41 5.53 18.85
CA TYR A 344 4.57 4.83 19.82
C TYR A 344 4.77 5.39 21.24
N LEU A 345 6.01 5.49 21.71
CA LEU A 345 6.32 6.02 23.04
C LEU A 345 5.79 7.45 23.22
N ALA A 346 5.89 8.30 22.19
CA ALA A 346 5.34 9.64 22.21
C ALA A 346 3.80 9.64 22.28
N THR A 347 3.11 8.75 21.55
CA THR A 347 1.64 8.64 21.61
C THR A 347 1.10 8.23 22.97
N ILE A 348 1.90 7.53 23.78
CA ILE A 348 1.55 7.17 25.17
C ILE A 348 2.14 8.14 26.22
N GLY A 349 2.61 9.32 25.78
CA GLY A 349 3.12 10.39 26.65
C GLY A 349 4.55 10.21 27.15
N ASN A 350 5.31 9.25 26.64
CA ASN A 350 6.68 8.96 27.06
C ASN A 350 7.74 9.63 26.18
N ASN A 351 7.65 10.95 26.03
CA ASN A 351 8.50 11.73 25.13
C ASN A 351 10.00 11.61 25.44
N LYS A 352 10.37 11.48 26.72
CA LYS A 352 11.77 11.27 27.11
C LYS A 352 12.33 9.98 26.51
N LYS A 353 11.65 8.85 26.69
CA LYS A 353 12.08 7.58 26.10
C LYS A 353 12.02 7.61 24.57
N ALA A 354 11.04 8.29 23.98
CA ALA A 354 10.97 8.47 22.53
C ALA A 354 12.22 9.18 21.99
N VAL A 355 12.65 10.26 22.64
CA VAL A 355 13.88 10.99 22.30
C VAL A 355 15.13 10.12 22.50
N ASP A 356 15.21 9.37 23.60
CA ASP A 356 16.33 8.47 23.87
C ASP A 356 16.44 7.37 22.80
N GLU A 357 15.32 6.79 22.38
CA GLU A 357 15.26 5.79 21.32
C GLU A 357 15.78 6.35 19.98
N LEU A 358 15.37 7.57 19.60
CA LEU A 358 15.85 8.24 18.38
C LEU A 358 17.34 8.57 18.44
N LYS A 359 17.83 9.07 19.58
CA LYS A 359 19.26 9.34 19.79
C LYS A 359 20.12 8.09 19.74
N SER A 360 19.54 6.90 19.99
CA SER A 360 20.24 5.62 19.89
C SER A 360 20.48 5.14 18.44
N ILE A 361 19.91 5.83 17.44
CA ILE A 361 20.08 5.48 16.03
C ILE A 361 21.47 5.93 15.55
N LYS A 362 22.34 4.96 15.25
CA LYS A 362 23.73 5.25 14.82
C LYS A 362 23.82 5.99 13.48
N LYS A 363 22.89 5.71 12.57
CA LYS A 363 22.83 6.31 11.21
C LYS A 363 21.40 6.79 10.98
N PRO A 364 21.03 7.97 11.52
CA PRO A 364 19.67 8.45 11.42
C PRO A 364 19.31 8.77 9.97
N THR A 365 18.04 8.56 9.63
CA THR A 365 17.44 9.04 8.38
C THR A 365 16.90 10.44 8.59
N SER A 366 16.68 11.17 7.48
CA SER A 366 16.03 12.49 7.53
C SER A 366 14.70 12.48 8.30
N ARG A 367 13.92 11.41 8.16
CA ARG A 367 12.66 11.20 8.90
C ARG A 367 12.87 11.06 10.40
N SER A 368 13.84 10.24 10.82
CA SER A 368 14.13 10.06 12.25
C SER A 368 14.70 11.34 12.88
N GLU A 369 15.48 12.12 12.13
CA GLU A 369 15.98 13.42 12.60
C GLU A 369 14.85 14.45 12.69
N GLU A 370 13.94 14.46 11.71
CA GLU A 370 12.76 15.32 11.74
C GLU A 370 11.87 15.02 12.95
N LEU A 371 11.60 13.74 13.23
CA LEU A 371 10.87 13.34 14.42
C LEU A 371 11.58 13.77 15.71
N LEU A 372 12.91 13.60 15.77
CA LEU A 372 13.70 14.03 16.92
C LEU A 372 13.55 15.54 17.15
N ARG A 373 13.71 16.36 16.10
CA ARG A 373 13.54 17.81 16.19
C ARG A 373 12.13 18.21 16.60
N ASN A 374 11.11 17.52 16.10
CA ASN A 374 9.71 17.75 16.47
C ASN A 374 9.48 17.49 17.97
N LEU A 375 10.04 16.40 18.51
CA LEU A 375 9.91 16.06 19.92
C LEU A 375 10.76 16.95 20.86
N THR A 376 11.86 17.52 20.37
CA THR A 376 12.76 18.37 21.19
C THR A 376 12.59 19.88 20.99
N ASP A 377 11.70 20.32 20.09
CA ASP A 377 11.58 21.72 19.67
C ASP A 377 12.91 22.36 19.25
N SER A 378 13.71 21.65 18.46
CA SER A 378 15.02 22.14 18.03
C SER A 378 15.06 22.48 16.54
N GLU A 379 13.90 22.75 15.92
CA GLU A 379 13.82 23.06 14.48
C GLU A 379 13.71 24.57 14.23
N ASP A 380 14.55 25.08 13.32
CA ASP A 380 14.32 26.38 12.70
C ASP A 380 13.01 26.34 11.94
N TYR A 381 12.09 27.27 12.17
CA TYR A 381 10.76 27.24 11.57
C TYR A 381 10.52 28.45 10.67
N ASN A 382 9.75 28.23 9.60
CA ASN A 382 9.21 29.32 8.77
C ASN A 382 7.69 29.39 8.83
N THR A 383 7.04 28.46 9.53
CA THR A 383 5.60 28.44 9.69
C THR A 383 5.18 27.88 11.04
N THR A 384 3.99 28.26 11.51
CA THR A 384 3.43 27.88 12.81
C THR A 384 1.97 27.50 12.63
N ILE A 385 1.65 26.24 12.87
CA ILE A 385 0.28 25.70 12.83
C ILE A 385 -0.26 25.65 14.25
N LYS A 386 -1.49 26.11 14.43
CA LYS A 386 -2.19 26.16 15.72
C LYS A 386 -3.49 25.37 15.61
N LEU A 387 -3.92 24.81 16.73
CA LEU A 387 -5.25 24.23 16.93
C LEU A 387 -5.76 24.76 18.28
N GLU A 388 -6.81 25.55 18.27
CA GLU A 388 -7.40 26.11 19.49
C GLU A 388 -8.25 25.06 20.23
N GLY A 389 -8.27 25.12 21.57
CA GLY A 389 -9.05 24.20 22.40
C GLY A 389 -8.37 22.86 22.69
N PHE A 390 -9.17 21.82 22.95
CA PHE A 390 -8.71 20.45 23.27
C PHE A 390 -7.69 20.38 24.42
N LYS A 391 -7.88 21.17 25.49
CA LYS A 391 -6.90 21.31 26.58
C LYS A 391 -6.66 20.02 27.36
N ASP A 392 -7.67 19.15 27.42
CA ASP A 392 -7.60 17.85 28.11
C ASP A 392 -7.06 16.72 27.22
N ALA A 393 -6.72 17.01 25.95
CA ALA A 393 -6.18 16.01 25.05
C ALA A 393 -4.81 15.52 25.53
N LYS A 394 -4.56 14.22 25.42
CA LYS A 394 -3.29 13.62 25.82
C LYS A 394 -2.27 13.72 24.69
N VAL A 395 -2.74 13.53 23.46
CA VAL A 395 -1.90 13.59 22.26
C VAL A 395 -2.63 14.35 21.17
N VAL A 396 -1.94 15.32 20.58
CA VAL A 396 -2.38 15.99 19.36
C VAL A 396 -1.27 15.88 18.34
N LEU A 397 -1.61 15.39 17.17
CA LEU A 397 -0.68 15.27 16.05
C LEU A 397 -1.28 15.86 14.79
N ILE A 398 -0.41 16.18 13.83
CA ILE A 398 -0.78 16.57 12.48
C ILE A 398 -0.34 15.48 11.50
N GLU A 399 -1.20 15.23 10.52
CA GLU A 399 -0.89 14.40 9.36
C GLU A 399 -0.93 15.29 8.11
N PHE A 400 0.15 15.27 7.34
CA PHE A 400 0.21 15.98 6.06
C PHE A 400 -0.12 15.03 4.92
N LYS A 401 -0.88 15.51 3.94
CA LYS A 401 -1.19 14.74 2.73
C LYS A 401 0.10 14.29 2.05
N GLY A 402 0.20 12.98 1.79
CA GLY A 402 1.36 12.32 1.20
C GLY A 402 2.50 11.98 2.18
N ASP A 403 2.32 12.18 3.47
CA ASP A 403 3.32 11.84 4.51
C ASP A 403 2.64 11.19 5.72
N TYR A 404 2.29 9.92 5.55
CA TYR A 404 1.34 9.22 6.44
C TYR A 404 1.98 8.33 7.51
N ASN A 405 3.27 8.02 7.40
CA ASN A 405 4.01 7.17 8.34
C ASN A 405 4.94 7.95 9.28
N LEU A 406 4.81 9.28 9.30
CA LEU A 406 5.55 10.18 10.17
C LEU A 406 4.58 11.09 10.93
N PHE A 407 4.40 10.82 12.21
CA PHE A 407 3.61 11.65 13.10
C PHE A 407 4.41 12.87 13.53
N ARG A 408 3.77 14.04 13.47
CA ARG A 408 4.31 15.28 13.97
C ARG A 408 3.43 15.75 15.13
N PHE A 409 4.02 15.79 16.31
CA PHE A 409 3.34 16.07 17.57
C PHE A 409 3.23 17.58 17.79
N LEU A 410 2.05 18.03 18.19
CA LEU A 410 1.83 19.39 18.65
C LEU A 410 2.16 19.47 20.15
N ARG A 411 2.47 20.68 20.60
CA ARG A 411 2.71 21.00 22.00
C ARG A 411 1.56 21.80 22.57
N SER A 412 1.18 21.49 23.80
CA SER A 412 0.14 22.21 24.52
C SER A 412 0.59 23.64 24.88
N THR A 413 -0.34 24.59 24.78
CA THR A 413 -0.24 25.98 25.23
C THR A 413 -1.50 26.33 26.04
N PRO A 414 -1.53 27.47 26.75
CA PRO A 414 -2.74 27.88 27.47
C PRO A 414 -4.00 28.02 26.58
N GLU A 415 -3.82 28.32 25.30
CA GLU A 415 -4.87 28.55 24.29
C GLU A 415 -5.25 27.27 23.51
N GLY A 416 -4.38 26.26 23.48
CA GLY A 416 -4.61 25.02 22.75
C GLY A 416 -3.31 24.31 22.41
N TRP A 417 -3.04 24.12 21.12
CA TRP A 417 -1.94 23.32 20.63
C TRP A 417 -1.18 24.03 19.50
N ILE A 418 0.14 23.88 19.47
CA ILE A 418 1.02 24.53 18.49
C ILE A 418 2.07 23.58 17.95
N MET A 419 2.38 23.71 16.66
CA MET A 419 3.56 23.13 16.05
C MET A 419 4.26 24.17 15.19
N LYS A 420 5.57 24.23 15.35
CA LYS A 420 6.49 25.00 14.52
C LYS A 420 7.16 24.06 13.54
N ILE A 421 7.24 24.44 12.27
CA ILE A 421 7.73 23.57 11.20
C ILE A 421 8.55 24.39 10.21
N LYS A 422 9.59 23.76 9.66
CA LYS A 422 10.25 24.21 8.43
C LYS A 422 9.65 23.49 7.24
N SER A 423 9.11 24.22 6.27
CA SER A 423 8.67 23.60 5.01
C SER A 423 9.10 24.40 3.80
N SER A 424 9.55 23.69 2.77
CA SER A 424 9.81 24.23 1.44
C SER A 424 8.60 24.12 0.50
N ARG A 425 7.49 23.53 0.97
CA ARG A 425 6.25 23.42 0.18
C ARG A 425 5.63 24.80 0.03
N LYS A 426 5.03 25.09 -1.12
CA LYS A 426 4.22 26.32 -1.32
C LYS A 426 2.87 26.25 -0.61
N GLU A 427 2.39 25.03 -0.36
CA GLU A 427 1.10 24.76 0.24
C GLU A 427 1.20 23.48 1.09
N LEU A 428 0.56 23.52 2.25
CA LEU A 428 0.35 22.39 3.15
C LEU A 428 -1.11 21.97 3.13
N LYS A 429 -1.36 20.67 2.97
CA LYS A 429 -2.67 20.05 3.16
C LYS A 429 -2.56 19.11 4.35
N TYR A 430 -3.39 19.29 5.36
CA TYR A 430 -3.25 18.56 6.62
C TYR A 430 -4.57 18.33 7.36
N CYS A 431 -4.53 17.45 8.34
CA CYS A 431 -5.57 17.29 9.36
C CYS A 431 -4.91 17.03 10.72
N PHE A 432 -5.66 17.23 11.79
CA PHE A 432 -5.24 16.90 13.14
C PHE A 432 -5.79 15.54 13.55
N TYR A 433 -5.08 14.85 14.44
CA TYR A 433 -5.65 13.79 15.25
C TYR A 433 -5.51 14.18 16.72
N VAL A 434 -6.64 14.29 17.41
CA VAL A 434 -6.73 14.58 18.84
C VAL A 434 -7.16 13.29 19.53
N ASP A 435 -6.28 12.68 20.31
CA ASP A 435 -6.49 11.38 20.95
C ASP A 435 -7.01 10.31 19.97
N GLY A 436 -6.41 10.29 18.77
CA GLY A 436 -6.77 9.35 17.69
C GLY A 436 -7.99 9.75 16.86
N LYS A 437 -8.72 10.81 17.23
CA LYS A 437 -9.87 11.30 16.46
C LYS A 437 -9.42 12.34 15.45
N ARG A 438 -9.76 12.11 14.19
CA ARG A 438 -9.46 13.03 13.09
C ARG A 438 -10.30 14.31 13.18
N ILE A 439 -9.65 15.47 13.04
CA ILE A 439 -10.26 16.80 13.13
C ILE A 439 -9.68 17.71 12.05
N VAL A 440 -10.52 18.60 11.52
CA VAL A 440 -10.10 19.78 10.74
C VAL A 440 -10.46 21.04 11.52
N ASP A 441 -9.57 22.02 11.49
CA ASP A 441 -9.85 23.33 12.07
C ASP A 441 -10.79 24.12 11.15
N SER A 442 -12.02 24.36 11.59
CA SER A 442 -13.03 25.08 10.81
C SER A 442 -12.72 26.56 10.59
N SER A 443 -11.74 27.12 11.33
CA SER A 443 -11.25 28.48 11.12
C SER A 443 -10.32 28.59 9.90
N GLN A 444 -9.79 27.47 9.40
CA GLN A 444 -8.89 27.44 8.24
C GLN A 444 -9.64 27.05 6.97
N PRO A 445 -9.15 27.44 5.78
CA PRO A 445 -9.67 26.92 4.52
C PRO A 445 -9.66 25.39 4.49
N ILE A 446 -10.76 24.78 4.05
CA ILE A 446 -10.93 23.34 3.96
C ILE A 446 -11.09 22.93 2.50
N ILE A 447 -10.41 21.86 2.11
CA ILE A 447 -10.67 21.12 0.88
C ILE A 447 -11.36 19.81 1.21
N ALA A 448 -12.56 19.64 0.66
CA ALA A 448 -13.36 18.47 0.90
C ALA A 448 -12.91 17.26 0.10
N LYS A 449 -13.34 16.07 0.55
CA LYS A 449 -13.26 14.80 -0.20
C LYS A 449 -11.88 14.50 -0.78
N GLN A 450 -10.85 14.59 0.05
CA GLN A 450 -9.50 14.17 -0.32
C GLN A 450 -9.27 12.75 0.13
N GLU A 451 -8.68 11.94 -0.74
CA GLU A 451 -8.24 10.60 -0.39
C GLU A 451 -7.24 10.63 0.78
N THR A 452 -7.46 9.77 1.77
CA THR A 452 -6.61 9.59 2.96
C THR A 452 -5.68 8.38 2.79
N VAL A 453 -4.78 8.16 3.76
CA VAL A 453 -3.97 6.92 3.81
C VAL A 453 -4.81 5.66 3.96
N LYS A 454 -6.00 5.77 4.56
CA LYS A 454 -6.94 4.66 4.70
C LYS A 454 -7.59 4.31 3.36
N GLY A 455 -7.45 5.16 2.34
CA GLY A 455 -8.09 5.01 1.03
C GLY A 455 -9.54 5.53 1.00
N ASP A 456 -10.08 5.99 2.13
CA ASP A 456 -11.36 6.71 2.17
C ASP A 456 -11.18 8.20 1.82
N TYR A 457 -12.27 8.96 1.83
CA TYR A 457 -12.26 10.39 1.53
C TYR A 457 -12.62 11.22 2.75
N ALA A 458 -11.80 12.23 3.05
CA ALA A 458 -12.03 13.14 4.17
C ALA A 458 -11.58 14.57 3.85
N ASP A 459 -12.01 15.51 4.69
CA ASP A 459 -11.72 16.93 4.53
C ASP A 459 -10.32 17.28 5.06
N PHE A 460 -9.56 18.15 4.40
CA PHE A 460 -8.24 18.61 4.86
C PHE A 460 -8.22 20.13 5.00
N ASN A 461 -7.51 20.64 6.00
CA ASN A 461 -7.14 22.05 6.05
C ASN A 461 -6.09 22.35 4.96
N ILE A 462 -6.12 23.58 4.43
CA ILE A 462 -5.12 24.10 3.50
C ILE A 462 -4.44 25.33 4.11
N ARG A 463 -3.12 25.37 4.02
CA ARG A 463 -2.31 26.54 4.36
C ARG A 463 -1.29 26.84 3.27
N LYS A 464 -1.35 28.04 2.70
CA LYS A 464 -0.29 28.58 1.83
C LYS A 464 0.86 29.10 2.68
N LEU A 465 2.09 28.88 2.23
CA LEU A 465 3.32 29.22 2.94
C LEU A 465 4.08 30.38 2.31
#